data_AF-A0A109JI40-F1
#
_entry.id   AF-A0A109JI40-F1
#
_cell.length_a   1.000
_cell.length_b   1.000
_cell.length_c   1.000
_cell.angle_alpha   90.00
_cell.angle_beta   90.00
_cell.angle_gamma   90.00
#
_symmetry.space_group_name_H-M   'P 1'
#
loop_
_entity.id
_entity.type
_entity.pdbx_description
1 polymer ?
#
loop_
_entity_poly.entity_id
_entity_poly.type
_entity_poly.pdbx_seq_one_letter_code
_entity_poly.pdbx_strand_id
1 'polypeptide(L)' 'MRALRIVRGVQDMGAHSVAKSARDDEHAPHVALTDDAVAPAVSGPAAYLNAREPIDIDSR' A
#
# COMPACT_ATOMS: atom_id res chain seq x y z
N MET A 1 0.44 12.52 0.15
CA MET A 1 0.11 13.20 -1.14
C MET A 1 0.61 12.47 -2.39
N ARG A 2 1.84 11.92 -2.48
CA ARG A 2 2.32 11.26 -3.72
C ARG A 2 1.60 9.95 -4.07
N ALA A 3 1.29 9.11 -3.08
CA ALA A 3 0.65 7.81 -3.29
C ALA A 3 -0.77 7.93 -3.89
N LEU A 4 -1.58 8.89 -3.43
CA LEU A 4 -2.94 9.12 -3.90
C LEU A 4 -3.02 9.38 -5.41
N ARG A 5 -2.07 10.13 -5.96
CA ARG A 5 -2.00 10.41 -7.39
C ARG A 5 -1.78 9.14 -8.21
N ILE A 6 -0.99 8.19 -7.67
CA ILE A 6 -0.73 6.91 -8.33
C ILE A 6 -1.97 6.03 -8.27
N VAL A 7 -2.58 5.89 -7.09
CA VAL A 7 -3.83 5.13 -6.91
C VAL A 7 -4.89 5.59 -7.90
N ARG A 8 -5.08 6.92 -8.04
CA ARG A 8 -6.05 7.45 -9.00
C ARG A 8 -5.71 7.09 -10.45
N GLY A 9 -4.46 7.19 -10.85
CA GLY A 9 -4.04 6.79 -12.19
C GLY A 9 -4.24 5.29 -12.45
N VAL A 10 -4.01 4.44 -11.45
CA VAL A 10 -4.25 2.99 -11.52
C VAL A 10 -5.74 2.69 -11.68
N GLN A 11 -6.59 3.38 -10.92
CA GLN A 11 -8.06 3.29 -11.05
C GLN A 11 -8.55 3.76 -12.42
N ASP A 12 -8.01 4.86 -12.95
CA ASP A 12 -8.38 5.36 -14.27
C ASP A 12 -7.99 4.37 -15.40
N MET A 13 -7.00 3.51 -15.16
CA MET A 13 -6.62 2.42 -16.07
C MET A 13 -7.44 1.13 -15.87
N GLY A 14 -8.31 1.07 -14.86
CA GLY A 14 -9.05 -0.15 -14.50
C GLY A 14 -8.16 -1.27 -13.95
N ALA A 15 -6.97 -0.93 -13.46
CA ALA A 15 -6.04 -1.89 -12.88
C ALA A 15 -6.25 -2.03 -11.37
N HIS A 16 -5.95 -3.22 -10.84
CA HIS A 16 -6.02 -3.52 -9.42
C HIS A 16 -4.84 -2.90 -8.65
N SER A 17 -5.10 -2.36 -7.47
CA SER A 17 -4.13 -1.65 -6.65
C SER A 17 -3.96 -2.28 -5.25
N VAL A 18 -2.72 -2.39 -4.80
CA VAL A 18 -2.38 -2.89 -3.45
C VAL A 18 -1.50 -1.85 -2.75
N ALA A 19 -1.90 -1.41 -1.56
CA ALA A 19 -1.07 -0.55 -0.71
C ALA A 19 -0.20 -1.38 0.24
N LYS A 20 1.09 -1.05 0.34
CA LYS A 20 1.92 -1.39 1.50
C LYS A 20 2.01 -0.17 2.40
N SER A 21 1.63 -0.30 3.67
CA SER A 21 1.75 0.75 4.69
C SER A 21 2.64 0.29 5.84
N ALA A 22 3.10 1.20 6.70
CA ALA A 22 3.55 0.82 8.03
C ALA A 22 2.33 0.49 8.92
N ARG A 23 2.54 -0.23 10.02
CA ARG A 23 1.45 -0.59 10.96
C ARG A 23 0.71 0.65 11.50
N ASP A 24 1.44 1.71 11.79
CA ASP A 24 0.91 2.99 12.28
C ASP A 24 0.20 3.80 11.18
N ASP A 25 0.34 3.41 9.92
CA ASP A 25 -0.27 4.05 8.75
C ASP A 25 -1.43 3.23 8.15
N GLU A 26 -1.89 2.15 8.81
CA GLU A 26 -2.97 1.27 8.31
C GLU A 26 -4.25 2.02 7.90
N HIS A 27 -4.53 3.15 8.54
CA HIS A 27 -5.72 3.98 8.28
C HIS A 27 -5.41 5.22 7.42
N ALA A 28 -4.21 5.29 6.85
CA ALA A 28 -3.84 6.43 6.03
C ALA A 28 -4.70 6.52 4.76
N PRO A 29 -5.03 7.72 4.26
CA PRO A 29 -5.94 7.89 3.13
C PRO A 29 -5.57 7.12 1.86
N HIS A 30 -4.27 6.86 1.65
CA HIS A 30 -3.80 6.14 0.47
C HIS A 30 -3.99 4.62 0.57
N VAL A 31 -4.09 4.08 1.79
CA VAL A 31 -4.40 2.68 2.07
C VAL A 31 -5.90 2.44 1.91
N ALA A 32 -6.71 3.36 2.43
CA ALA A 32 -8.17 3.28 2.32
C ALA A 32 -8.71 3.39 0.88
N LEU A 33 -7.90 3.86 -0.07
CA LEU A 33 -8.29 4.07 -1.47
C LEU A 33 -7.77 2.99 -2.43
N THR A 34 -6.93 2.07 -1.96
CA THR A 34 -6.50 0.90 -2.74
C THR A 34 -7.48 -0.25 -2.54
N ASP A 35 -7.50 -1.17 -3.50
CA ASP A 35 -8.40 -2.32 -3.48
C ASP A 35 -8.03 -3.30 -2.37
N ASP A 36 -6.73 -3.55 -2.20
CA ASP A 36 -6.17 -4.37 -1.13
C ASP A 36 -5.06 -3.61 -0.38
N ALA A 37 -4.77 -4.04 0.85
CA ALA A 37 -3.72 -3.47 1.69
C ALA A 37 -2.96 -4.54 2.47
N VAL A 38 -1.64 -4.40 2.53
CA VAL A 38 -0.74 -5.25 3.31
C VAL A 38 0.04 -4.37 4.30
N ALA A 39 -0.23 -4.57 5.59
CA ALA A 39 0.50 -3.93 6.67
C ALA A 39 1.48 -4.93 7.31
N PRO A 40 2.80 -4.68 7.29
CA PRO A 40 3.77 -5.46 8.03
C PRO A 40 3.65 -5.17 9.54
N ALA A 41 4.19 -6.06 10.38
CA ALA A 41 4.19 -5.91 11.84
C ALA A 41 5.12 -4.79 12.37
N VAL A 42 5.61 -3.91 11.49
CA VAL A 42 6.62 -2.88 11.77
C VAL A 42 6.01 -1.49 11.59
N SER A 43 6.27 -0.62 12.56
CA SER A 43 5.87 0.79 12.52
C SER A 43 7.00 1.70 12.02
N GLY A 44 6.62 2.89 11.56
CA GLY A 44 7.53 3.95 11.19
C GLY A 44 8.22 3.78 9.82
N PRO A 45 9.09 4.74 9.44
CA PRO A 45 9.57 4.87 8.06
C PRO A 45 10.37 3.67 7.53
N ALA A 46 11.01 2.91 8.42
CA ALA A 46 11.79 1.73 8.05
C ALA A 46 10.93 0.63 7.37
N ALA A 47 9.63 0.56 7.70
CA ALA A 47 8.70 -0.38 7.09
C ALA A 47 8.57 -0.20 5.56
N TYR A 48 8.80 1.03 5.06
CA TYR A 48 8.76 1.36 3.63
C TYR A 48 10.09 1.14 2.90
N LEU A 49 11.19 1.01 3.64
CA LEU A 49 12.54 0.89 3.08
C LEU A 49 12.99 -0.56 2.93
N ASN A 50 12.23 -1.51 3.47
CA ASN A 50 12.55 -2.93 3.38
C ASN A 50 12.21 -3.51 2.00
N ALA A 51 13.09 -3.27 1.02
CA ALA A 51 12.95 -3.76 -0.36
C ALA A 51 13.11 -5.28 -0.51
N ARG A 52 13.56 -5.99 0.55
CA ARG A 52 13.77 -7.44 0.54
C ARG A 52 12.61 -8.22 1.11
N GLU A 53 11.62 -7.56 1.68
CA GLU A 53 10.41 -8.20 2.19
C GLU A 53 9.45 -8.43 1.01
N PRO A 54 9.31 -9.67 0.52
CA PRO A 54 8.33 -9.96 -0.52
C PRO A 54 6.94 -9.65 0.02
N ILE A 55 6.15 -8.94 -0.78
CA ILE A 55 4.75 -8.69 -0.49
C ILE A 55 3.99 -9.81 -1.20
N ASP A 56 3.32 -10.66 -0.44
CA ASP A 56 2.32 -11.56 -1.03
C ASP A 56 1.12 -10.70 -1.46
N ILE A 57 0.89 -10.66 -2.77
CA ILE A 57 -0.19 -9.88 -3.40
C ILE A 57 -1.25 -10.80 -4.02
N ASP A 58 -1.12 -12.11 -3.85
CA ASP A 58 -1.95 -13.13 -4.53
C ASP A 58 -2.73 -14.00 -3.53
N SER A 59 -3.06 -13.47 -2.35
CA SER A 59 -3.73 -14.22 -1.28
C SER A 59 -5.25 -14.41 -1.48
N ARG A 60 -5.77 -14.39 -2.72
CA ARG A 60 -7.20 -14.61 -3.01
C ARG A 60 -7.59 -16.08 -3.02
#